data_AF-A0A7E6EKI1-F1
#
_entry.id   AF-A0A7E6EKI1-F1
#
_cell.length_a   1.000
_cell.length_b   1.000
_cell.length_c   1.000
_cell.angle_alpha   90.00
_cell.angle_beta   90.00
_cell.angle_gamma   90.00
#
_symmetry.space_group_name_H-M   'P 1'
#
loop_
_entity.id
_entity.type
_entity.pdbx_description
1 polymer ?
#
loop_
_entity_poly.entity_id
_entity_poly.type
_entity_poly.pdbx_seq_one_letter_code
_entity_poly.pdbx_strand_id
1 'polypeptide(L)'
;MARMRKKLLFKMPKPIIARIIHCIEPIICMVIIATVYIYIPDSFGCTQFTCITEDGNTTYGCYNDTRADPEAEPNVIHYKCNKGSMKKTGTMWYTNGTYNEVATLLLLPGEDAVKNLFSRNTHLNFGFPSVACVLVLHFLSVSWASGTAVACGILVPVV
;
A
#
# COMPACT_ATOMS: atom_id res chain seq x y z
N MET A 1 20.75 -12.33 2.76
CA MET A 1 21.54 -11.18 3.29
C MET A 1 22.25 -11.41 4.64
N ALA A 2 21.84 -12.36 5.48
CA ALA A 2 22.51 -12.64 6.76
C ALA A 2 24.00 -13.05 6.67
N ARG A 3 24.43 -13.72 5.58
CA ARG A 3 25.83 -14.15 5.39
C ARG A 3 26.79 -12.99 5.06
N MET A 4 26.33 -11.95 4.38
CA MET A 4 27.16 -10.81 3.99
C MET A 4 27.43 -9.88 5.17
N ARG A 5 26.43 -9.68 6.04
CA ARG A 5 26.57 -8.96 7.31
C ARG A 5 27.56 -9.60 8.28
N LYS A 6 27.53 -10.94 8.42
CA LYS A 6 28.51 -11.66 9.25
C LYS A 6 29.95 -11.48 8.75
N LYS A 7 30.16 -11.41 7.43
CA LYS A 7 31.47 -11.12 6.84
C LYS A 7 31.93 -9.67 7.09
N LEU A 8 31.03 -8.69 7.08
CA LEU A 8 31.36 -7.29 7.37
C LEU A 8 31.73 -7.07 8.85
N LEU A 9 30.99 -7.72 9.75
CA LEU A 9 31.21 -7.64 11.21
C LEU A 9 32.50 -8.35 11.65
N PHE A 10 32.91 -9.43 10.99
CA PHE A 10 34.17 -10.13 11.29
C PHE A 10 35.42 -9.30 10.99
N LYS A 11 35.30 -8.24 10.17
CA LYS A 11 36.44 -7.43 9.73
C LYS A 11 36.71 -6.22 10.64
N MET A 12 35.92 -6.00 11.69
CA MET A 12 36.02 -4.81 12.54
C MET A 12 36.39 -5.14 13.99
N PRO A 13 37.55 -4.66 14.49
CA PRO A 13 38.04 -5.02 15.82
C PRO A 13 37.48 -4.19 16.98
N LYS A 14 36.69 -3.12 16.74
CA LYS A 14 36.23 -2.21 17.82
C LYS A 14 34.71 -2.36 18.10
N PRO A 15 34.31 -2.66 19.36
CA PRO A 15 32.90 -2.88 19.73
C PRO A 15 32.01 -1.63 19.60
N ILE A 16 32.61 -0.44 19.70
CA ILE A 16 31.90 0.85 19.58
C ILE A 16 31.42 1.09 18.14
N ILE A 17 32.23 0.73 17.15
CA ILE A 17 31.92 0.91 15.73
C ILE A 17 30.76 -0.02 15.33
N ALA A 18 30.75 -1.25 15.83
CA ALA A 18 29.66 -2.19 15.59
C ALA A 18 28.31 -1.65 16.12
N ARG A 19 28.29 -1.04 17.32
CA ARG A 19 27.07 -0.42 17.88
C ARG A 19 26.56 0.74 17.03
N ILE A 20 27.45 1.61 16.56
CA ILE A 20 27.09 2.74 15.70
C ILE A 20 26.50 2.25 14.37
N ILE A 21 27.10 1.21 13.75
CA ILE A 21 26.60 0.63 12.50
C ILE A 21 25.19 0.05 12.69
N HIS A 22 24.93 -0.64 13.80
CA HIS A 22 23.60 -1.17 14.10
C HIS A 22 22.54 -0.08 14.32
N CYS A 23 22.92 1.13 14.74
CA CYS A 23 22.01 2.27 14.84
C CYS A 23 21.81 2.99 13.50
N ILE A 24 22.86 3.11 12.68
CA ILE A 24 22.78 3.79 11.38
C ILE A 24 22.01 2.95 10.35
N GLU A 25 22.15 1.63 10.41
CA GLU A 25 21.49 0.70 9.50
C GLU A 25 19.97 0.89 9.39
N PRO A 26 19.17 0.90 10.47
CA PRO A 26 17.72 1.12 10.39
C PRO A 26 17.36 2.52 9.88
N ILE A 27 18.17 3.55 10.18
CA ILE A 27 17.94 4.92 9.70
C ILE A 27 18.05 4.96 8.17
N ILE A 28 19.10 4.35 7.61
CA ILE A 28 19.27 4.25 6.16
C ILE A 28 18.11 3.47 5.53
N CYS A 29 17.69 2.37 6.16
CA CYS A 29 16.56 1.56 5.67
C CYS A 29 15.27 2.39 5.63
N MET A 30 14.98 3.14 6.69
CA MET A 30 13.78 4.00 6.74
C MET A 30 13.79 5.06 5.64
N VAL A 31 14.93 5.72 5.39
CA VAL A 31 15.04 6.72 4.32
C VAL A 31 14.83 6.09 2.95
N ILE A 32 15.42 4.92 2.69
CA ILE A 32 15.26 4.20 1.42
C ILE A 32 13.81 3.76 1.22
N ILE A 33 13.19 3.15 2.23
CA ILE A 33 11.80 2.68 2.11
C ILE A 33 10.85 3.86 1.94
N ALA A 34 11.02 4.95 2.70
CA ALA A 34 10.18 6.13 2.58
C ALA A 34 10.31 6.81 1.19
N THR A 35 11.52 6.92 0.66
CA THR A 35 11.74 7.49 -0.69
C THR A 35 11.08 6.63 -1.78
N VAL A 36 11.22 5.31 -1.68
CA VAL A 36 10.55 4.35 -2.56
C VAL A 36 9.03 4.48 -2.46
N TYR A 37 8.47 4.57 -1.26
CA TYR A 37 7.02 4.64 -1.03
C TYR A 37 6.39 5.96 -1.49
N ILE A 38 7.17 7.03 -1.65
CA ILE A 38 6.71 8.30 -2.22
C ILE A 38 6.84 8.29 -3.75
N TYR A 39 7.94 7.78 -4.28
CA TYR A 39 8.22 7.83 -5.72
C TYR A 39 7.37 6.84 -6.52
N ILE A 40 7.10 5.67 -5.95
CA ILE A 40 6.34 4.63 -6.64
C ILE A 40 4.90 5.05 -6.94
N PRO A 41 4.07 5.52 -5.99
CA PRO A 41 2.73 5.96 -6.33
C PRO A 41 2.72 7.12 -7.32
N ASP A 42 3.78 7.93 -7.40
CA ASP A 42 3.89 8.99 -8.42
C ASP A 42 4.05 8.43 -9.85
N SER A 43 4.66 7.26 -9.99
CA SER A 43 4.83 6.60 -11.29
C SER A 43 3.55 5.88 -11.77
N PHE A 44 2.59 5.65 -10.88
CA PHE A 44 1.31 5.04 -11.21
C PHE A 44 0.22 6.09 -11.42
N GLY A 45 -0.58 5.91 -12.47
CA GLY A 45 -1.68 6.81 -12.80
C GLY A 45 -2.87 6.71 -11.83
N CYS A 46 -3.73 7.72 -11.88
CA CYS A 46 -4.99 7.71 -11.15
C CYS A 46 -5.99 6.76 -11.81
N THR A 47 -6.75 6.03 -11.00
CA THR A 47 -7.81 5.13 -11.44
C THR A 47 -9.18 5.61 -10.96
N GLN A 48 -10.21 5.18 -11.68
CA GLN A 48 -11.61 5.51 -11.39
C GLN A 48 -12.27 4.37 -10.63
N PHE A 49 -13.26 4.70 -9.81
CA PHE A 49 -14.09 3.71 -9.13
C PHE A 49 -14.95 2.94 -10.15
N THR A 50 -15.03 1.62 -10.04
CA THR A 50 -15.88 0.78 -10.91
C THR A 50 -16.82 -0.09 -10.07
N CYS A 51 -18.03 -0.31 -10.57
CA CYS A 51 -19.08 -1.03 -9.85
C CYS A 51 -19.90 -1.89 -10.82
N ILE A 52 -20.50 -2.98 -10.31
CA ILE A 52 -21.44 -3.80 -11.08
C ILE A 52 -22.86 -3.37 -10.69
N THR A 53 -23.68 -2.98 -11.66
CA THR A 53 -25.11 -2.68 -11.43
C THR A 53 -25.94 -3.95 -11.30
N GLU A 54 -27.19 -3.86 -10.80
CA GLU A 54 -28.12 -5.00 -10.74
C GLU A 54 -28.33 -5.68 -12.12
N ASP A 55 -28.11 -4.94 -13.21
CA ASP A 55 -28.16 -5.44 -14.59
C ASP A 55 -26.90 -6.23 -15.03
N GLY A 56 -25.93 -6.42 -14.13
CA GLY A 56 -24.67 -7.11 -14.42
C GLY A 56 -23.69 -6.32 -15.29
N ASN A 57 -23.97 -5.03 -15.55
CA ASN A 57 -23.12 -4.17 -16.38
C ASN A 57 -22.14 -3.39 -15.51
N THR A 58 -20.93 -3.14 -16.03
CA THR A 58 -19.91 -2.37 -15.31
C THR A 58 -20.11 -0.88 -15.55
N THR A 59 -20.31 -0.11 -14.47
CA THR A 59 -20.46 1.35 -14.52
C THR A 59 -19.38 2.05 -13.72
N TYR A 60 -18.95 3.21 -14.20
CA TYR A 60 -17.91 4.02 -13.58
C TYR A 60 -18.49 4.99 -12.56
N GLY A 61 -17.83 5.10 -11.42
CA GLY A 61 -18.05 6.16 -10.46
C GLY A 61 -19.25 5.96 -9.54
N CYS A 62 -19.74 4.75 -9.27
CA CYS A 62 -20.90 4.62 -8.38
C CYS A 62 -20.47 4.63 -6.90
N TYR A 63 -21.28 5.30 -6.08
CA TYR A 63 -21.14 5.43 -4.64
C TYR A 63 -22.50 5.10 -4.01
N ASN A 64 -22.48 4.18 -3.03
CA ASN A 64 -23.59 3.86 -2.12
C ASN A 64 -24.97 3.66 -2.79
N ASP A 65 -25.35 2.40 -3.04
CA ASP A 65 -26.76 2.03 -3.22
C ASP A 65 -27.34 1.69 -1.85
N THR A 66 -28.42 2.35 -1.45
CA THR A 66 -29.20 2.02 -0.24
C THR A 66 -29.70 0.57 -0.18
N ARG A 67 -29.58 -0.23 -1.25
CA ARG A 67 -29.99 -1.65 -1.32
C ARG A 67 -28.83 -2.65 -1.29
N ALA A 68 -27.58 -2.21 -1.46
CA ALA A 68 -26.40 -3.08 -1.44
C ALA A 68 -25.40 -2.51 -0.42
N ASP A 69 -24.88 -3.36 0.48
CA ASP A 69 -23.97 -2.96 1.56
C ASP A 69 -22.94 -1.92 1.08
N PRO A 70 -22.97 -0.69 1.65
CA PRO A 70 -22.16 0.41 1.19
C PRO A 70 -20.74 0.32 1.76
N GLU A 71 -19.99 -0.70 1.37
CA GLU A 71 -18.57 -0.85 1.72
C GLU A 71 -17.65 -0.64 0.50
N ALA A 72 -18.08 0.23 -0.42
CA ALA A 72 -17.29 0.61 -1.59
C ALA A 72 -16.21 1.67 -1.32
N GLU A 73 -15.94 2.06 -0.07
CA GLU A 73 -14.74 2.86 0.27
C GLU A 73 -14.25 2.63 1.71
N PRO A 74 -13.37 1.63 1.97
CA PRO A 74 -12.57 1.64 3.18
C PRO A 74 -11.31 2.47 2.88
N ASN A 75 -11.24 3.70 3.40
CA ASN A 75 -10.05 4.57 3.43
C ASN A 75 -9.16 4.53 2.16
N VAL A 76 -9.57 5.19 1.07
CA VAL A 76 -8.72 5.32 -0.14
C VAL A 76 -7.86 6.60 -0.11
N ILE A 77 -6.65 6.55 -0.66
CA ILE A 77 -5.74 7.71 -0.71
C ILE A 77 -5.80 8.37 -2.08
N HIS A 78 -6.22 9.64 -2.08
CA HIS A 78 -6.17 10.51 -3.25
C HIS A 78 -4.77 11.16 -3.36
N TYR A 79 -3.75 10.37 -3.71
CA TYR A 79 -2.39 10.89 -3.91
C TYR A 79 -2.27 11.51 -5.30
N LYS A 80 -2.13 12.85 -5.37
CA LYS A 80 -2.10 13.64 -6.62
C LYS A 80 -3.31 13.47 -7.56
N CYS A 81 -4.35 12.76 -7.13
CA CYS A 81 -5.56 12.50 -7.90
C CYS A 81 -6.67 13.49 -7.56
N ASN A 82 -7.51 13.80 -8.55
CA ASN A 82 -8.62 14.72 -8.36
C ASN A 82 -9.71 14.08 -7.50
N LYS A 83 -10.11 14.75 -6.43
CA LYS A 83 -11.16 14.28 -5.50
C LYS A 83 -12.55 14.26 -6.13
N GLY A 84 -12.70 14.85 -7.32
CA GLY A 84 -13.95 14.80 -8.09
C GLY A 84 -15.12 15.46 -7.36
N SER A 85 -16.30 15.36 -7.97
CA SER A 85 -17.55 15.84 -7.38
C SER A 85 -18.56 14.70 -7.34
N MET A 86 -19.32 14.61 -6.24
CA MET A 86 -20.41 13.66 -6.10
C MET A 86 -21.70 14.27 -6.66
N LYS A 87 -22.40 13.50 -7.50
CA LYS A 87 -23.71 13.84 -8.06
C LYS A 87 -24.68 12.72 -7.72
N LYS A 88 -25.86 13.07 -7.22
CA LYS A 88 -26.93 12.10 -6.96
C LYS A 88 -27.82 11.97 -8.19
N THR A 89 -28.06 10.75 -8.66
CA THR A 89 -29.11 10.47 -9.67
C THR A 89 -29.97 9.30 -9.18
N GLY A 90 -31.24 9.56 -8.89
CA GLY A 90 -32.12 8.56 -8.27
C GLY A 90 -31.64 8.11 -6.87
N THR A 91 -31.49 6.79 -6.68
CA THR A 91 -31.01 6.15 -5.43
C THR A 91 -29.49 5.97 -5.38
N MET A 92 -28.78 6.24 -6.48
CA MET A 92 -27.34 6.02 -6.59
C MET A 92 -26.58 7.35 -6.57
N TRP A 93 -25.45 7.38 -5.88
CA TRP A 93 -24.50 8.48 -6.00
C TRP A 93 -23.47 8.16 -7.05
N TYR A 94 -23.05 9.18 -7.79
CA TYR A 94 -22.03 9.11 -8.81
C TYR A 94 -20.88 10.03 -8.43
N THR A 95 -19.71 9.47 -8.16
CA THR A 95 -18.47 10.19 -7.99
C THR A 95 -17.64 10.14 -9.27
N ASN A 96 -17.23 11.30 -9.77
CA ASN A 96 -16.15 11.38 -10.76
C ASN A 96 -14.79 11.54 -10.07
N GLY A 97 -14.68 11.02 -8.84
CA GLY A 97 -13.45 10.98 -8.07
C GLY A 97 -12.47 9.99 -8.68
N THR A 98 -11.19 10.30 -8.54
CA THR A 98 -10.09 9.41 -8.91
C THR A 98 -9.21 9.17 -7.71
N TYR A 99 -8.60 8.00 -7.62
CA TYR A 99 -7.70 7.62 -6.53
C TYR A 99 -6.46 6.93 -7.10
N ASN A 100 -5.47 6.71 -6.24
CA ASN A 100 -4.25 6.01 -6.63
C ASN A 100 -4.19 4.67 -5.90
N GLU A 101 -4.32 3.59 -6.67
CA GLU A 101 -4.35 2.22 -6.15
C GLU A 101 -3.10 1.88 -5.32
N VAL A 102 -1.93 2.27 -5.84
CA VAL A 102 -0.64 1.96 -5.21
C VAL A 102 -0.42 2.79 -3.96
N ALA A 103 -0.86 4.06 -3.98
CA ALA A 103 -0.85 4.92 -2.81
C ALA A 103 -1.74 4.36 -1.70
N THR A 104 -2.94 3.87 -2.06
CA THR A 104 -3.85 3.24 -1.10
C THR A 104 -3.24 1.98 -0.48
N LEU A 105 -2.48 1.19 -1.24
CA LEU A 105 -1.85 -0.02 -0.69
C LEU A 105 -0.59 0.25 0.15
N LEU A 106 0.19 1.30 -0.17
CA LEU A 106 1.48 1.58 0.48
C LEU A 106 1.40 2.59 1.64
N LEU A 107 0.45 3.53 1.60
CA LEU A 107 0.34 4.62 2.58
C LEU A 107 -0.71 4.36 3.65
N LEU A 108 -1.62 3.39 3.43
CA LEU A 108 -2.54 2.98 4.48
C LEU A 108 -1.81 2.22 5.59
N PRO A 109 -2.36 2.25 6.82
CA PRO A 109 -2.02 1.27 7.83
C PRO A 109 -2.23 -0.15 7.26
N GLY A 110 -1.28 -1.05 7.53
CA GLY A 110 -1.30 -2.40 6.95
C GLY A 110 -2.60 -3.17 7.22
N GLU A 111 -3.25 -2.94 8.37
CA GLU A 111 -4.54 -3.55 8.69
C GLU A 111 -5.68 -3.10 7.76
N ASP A 112 -5.68 -1.84 7.34
CA ASP A 112 -6.71 -1.29 6.45
C ASP A 112 -6.39 -1.64 4.99
N ALA A 113 -5.11 -1.68 4.61
CA ALA A 113 -4.70 -2.17 3.30
C ALA A 113 -5.11 -3.65 3.09
N VAL A 114 -4.96 -4.49 4.12
CA VAL A 114 -5.37 -5.91 4.10
C VAL A 114 -6.89 -6.04 4.01
N LYS A 115 -7.66 -5.25 4.77
CA LYS A 115 -9.13 -5.21 4.64
C LYS A 115 -9.56 -4.84 3.22
N ASN A 116 -8.87 -3.88 2.59
CA ASN A 116 -9.15 -3.45 1.23
C ASN A 116 -8.84 -4.56 0.20
N LEU A 117 -7.77 -5.32 0.42
CA LEU A 117 -7.38 -6.45 -0.42
C LEU A 117 -8.36 -7.64 -0.31
N PHE A 118 -8.89 -7.92 0.88
CA PHE A 118 -9.83 -9.03 1.10
C PHE A 118 -11.31 -8.64 0.97
N SER A 119 -11.61 -7.41 0.56
CA SER A 119 -12.99 -6.99 0.31
C SER A 119 -13.62 -7.81 -0.82
N ARG A 120 -14.94 -8.02 -0.79
CA ARG A 120 -15.64 -8.87 -1.79
C ARG A 120 -15.49 -8.39 -3.24
N ASN A 121 -15.09 -7.14 -3.47
CA ASN A 121 -15.00 -6.50 -4.78
C ASN A 121 -13.58 -6.04 -5.17
N THR A 122 -12.52 -6.64 -4.63
CA THR A 122 -11.13 -6.23 -4.87
C THR A 122 -10.72 -6.21 -6.35
N HIS A 123 -11.21 -7.18 -7.14
CA HIS A 123 -10.89 -7.30 -8.56
C HIS A 123 -11.40 -6.14 -9.44
N LEU A 124 -12.31 -5.32 -8.91
CA LEU A 124 -12.83 -4.11 -9.55
C LEU A 124 -12.07 -2.84 -9.11
N ASN A 125 -11.32 -2.93 -8.01
CA ASN A 125 -10.67 -1.79 -7.36
C ASN A 125 -9.16 -1.76 -7.54
N PHE A 126 -8.51 -2.89 -7.83
CA PHE A 126 -7.06 -2.94 -7.98
C PHE A 126 -6.66 -3.66 -9.27
N GLY A 127 -5.85 -3.00 -10.08
CA GLY A 127 -5.21 -3.62 -11.23
C GLY A 127 -4.23 -4.72 -10.81
N PHE A 128 -4.14 -5.78 -11.61
CA PHE A 128 -3.09 -6.79 -11.46
C PHE A 128 -1.66 -6.20 -11.38
N PRO A 129 -1.26 -5.21 -12.22
CA PRO A 129 0.10 -4.68 -12.17
C PRO A 129 0.40 -3.87 -10.89
N SER A 130 -0.58 -3.16 -10.34
CA SER A 130 -0.40 -2.38 -9.11
C SER A 130 -0.21 -3.30 -7.90
N VAL A 131 -1.03 -4.34 -7.77
CA VAL A 131 -0.91 -5.34 -6.70
C VAL A 131 0.41 -6.11 -6.79
N ALA A 132 0.80 -6.56 -7.99
CA ALA A 132 2.05 -7.30 -8.19
C ALA A 132 3.28 -6.44 -7.82
N CYS A 133 3.27 -5.15 -8.17
CA CYS A 133 4.35 -4.23 -7.82
C CYS A 133 4.47 -4.07 -6.30
N VAL A 134 3.35 -3.79 -5.62
CA VAL A 134 3.31 -3.62 -4.16
C VAL A 134 3.78 -4.89 -3.45
N LEU A 135 3.37 -6.07 -3.91
CA LEU A 135 3.77 -7.35 -3.31
C LEU A 135 5.29 -7.54 -3.33
N VAL A 136 5.95 -7.25 -4.46
CA VAL A 136 7.41 -7.36 -4.58
C VAL A 136 8.12 -6.36 -3.66
N LEU A 137 7.65 -5.12 -3.63
CA LEU A 137 8.25 -4.04 -2.82
C LEU A 137 8.08 -4.31 -1.33
N HIS A 138 6.91 -4.76 -0.93
CA HIS A 138 6.57 -5.10 0.44
C HIS A 138 7.39 -6.30 0.91
N PHE A 139 7.51 -7.35 0.09
CA PHE A 139 8.35 -8.51 0.39
C PHE A 139 9.81 -8.12 0.63
N LEU A 140 10.38 -7.28 -0.24
CA LEU A 140 11.76 -6.80 -0.08
C LEU A 140 11.92 -5.92 1.16
N SER A 141 10.97 -5.02 1.41
CA SER A 141 10.99 -4.12 2.57
C SER A 141 10.90 -4.87 3.89
N VAL A 142 9.97 -5.83 4.01
CA VAL A 142 9.81 -6.68 5.21
C VAL A 142 11.02 -7.60 5.42
N SER A 143 11.55 -8.18 4.33
CA SER A 143 12.78 -8.98 4.38
C SER A 143 13.98 -8.17 4.85
N TRP A 144 14.05 -6.88 4.50
CA TRP A 144 15.11 -5.98 4.96
C TRP A 144 14.90 -5.57 6.42
N ALA A 145 13.67 -5.16 6.77
CA ALA A 145 13.29 -4.69 8.10
C ALA A 145 13.48 -5.76 9.17
N SER A 146 13.09 -7.02 8.90
CA SER A 146 13.26 -8.16 9.80
C SER A 146 14.72 -8.46 10.15
N GLY A 147 15.66 -8.01 9.32
CA GLY A 147 17.09 -8.14 9.58
C GLY A 147 17.65 -7.07 10.50
N THR A 148 16.93 -5.97 10.77
CA THR A 148 17.47 -4.86 11.57
C THR A 148 17.48 -5.18 13.07
N ALA A 149 18.28 -4.45 13.85
CA ALA A 149 18.37 -4.64 15.30
C ALA A 149 17.19 -4.01 16.08
N VAL A 150 16.09 -3.70 15.40
CA VAL A 150 14.90 -3.05 15.97
C VAL A 150 13.87 -4.11 16.34
N ALA A 151 13.28 -4.00 17.53
CA ALA A 151 12.16 -4.84 17.92
C ALA A 151 10.91 -4.44 17.14
N CYS A 152 10.46 -5.28 16.21
CA CYS A 152 9.25 -5.06 15.43
C CYS A 152 8.44 -6.35 15.28
N GLY A 153 7.11 -6.25 15.33
CA GLY A 153 6.21 -7.37 15.08
C GLY A 153 6.08 -7.64 13.58
N ILE A 154 6.33 -8.89 13.16
CA ILE A 154 6.26 -9.31 11.74
C ILE A 154 4.87 -9.84 11.32
N LEU A 155 3.90 -9.87 12.23
CA LEU A 155 2.64 -10.58 12.03
C LEU A 155 1.72 -9.90 11.00
N VAL A 156 1.57 -8.57 11.06
CA VAL A 156 0.73 -7.81 10.12
C VAL A 156 1.33 -7.75 8.72
N PRO A 157 2.65 -7.53 8.52
CA PRO A 157 3.23 -7.46 7.18
C PRO A 157 3.28 -8.80 6.40
N VAL A 158 3.07 -9.95 7.06
CA VAL A 158 3.11 -11.27 6.41
C VAL A 158 1.75 -11.66 5.81
N VAL A 159 0.67 -11.10 6.34
CA VAL A 159 -0.71 -11.30 5.86
C VAL A 159 -0.95 -10.41 4.63
#